data_AF-A0A483AAC5-F1
#
_entry.id   AF-A0A483AAC5-F1
#
_cell.length_a   1.000
_cell.length_b   1.000
_cell.length_c   1.000
_cell.angle_alpha   90.00
_cell.angle_beta   90.00
_cell.angle_gamma   90.00
#
_symmetry.space_group_name_H-M   'P 1'
#
loop_
_entity.id
_entity.type
_entity.pdbx_description
1 polymer ?
#
loop_
_entity_poly.entity_id
_entity_poly.type
_entity_poly.pdbx_seq_one_letter_code
_entity_poly.pdbx_strand_id
1 'polypeptide(L)'
;MNAGVIVPIANLNIEVGTKTWKDLRDEKIVKQDKDYSCGAASMATLLNEFYNQSFTEIELLKAMDKGDGSASFDDMAKALPQFGFRAVGYALSFEQLSKLKISKR
;
A
#
# COMPACT_ATOMS: atom_id res chain seq x y z
N MET A 1 -14.45 4.89 6.99
CA MET A 1 -15.80 5.48 7.16
C MET A 1 -15.68 6.46 8.31
N ASN A 2 -15.79 7.77 8.08
CA ASN A 2 -15.69 8.74 9.17
C ASN A 2 -16.82 8.48 10.17
N ALA A 3 -16.48 8.30 11.43
CA ALA A 3 -17.48 8.18 12.49
C ALA A 3 -17.91 9.59 12.91
N GLY A 4 -19.20 9.90 12.77
CA GLY A 4 -19.76 11.16 13.27
C GLY A 4 -20.08 11.03 14.76
N VAL A 5 -19.62 11.97 15.57
CA VAL A 5 -20.10 12.14 16.95
C VAL A 5 -20.90 13.43 17.03
N ILE A 6 -22.13 13.33 17.54
CA ILE A 6 -22.98 14.49 17.80
C ILE A 6 -22.61 15.05 19.16
N VAL A 7 -22.13 16.29 19.20
CA VAL A 7 -21.85 17.00 20.45
C VAL A 7 -22.95 18.04 20.68
N PRO A 8 -23.81 17.87 21.71
CA PRO A 8 -24.81 18.87 22.04
C PRO A 8 -24.16 20.07 22.72
N ILE A 9 -24.37 21.26 22.17
CA ILE A 9 -23.89 22.53 22.75
C ILE A 9 -25.07 23.49 22.81
N ALA A 10 -25.61 23.66 24.02
CA ALA A 10 -26.85 24.41 24.25
C ALA A 10 -27.99 23.93 23.32
N ASN A 11 -28.33 24.72 22.29
CA ASN A 11 -29.40 24.43 21.32
C ASN A 11 -28.87 24.06 19.92
N LEU A 12 -27.56 23.80 19.77
CA LEU A 12 -26.95 23.34 18.53
C LEU A 12 -26.43 21.92 18.66
N ASN A 13 -26.69 21.12 17.63
CA ASN A 13 -26.05 19.84 17.41
C ASN A 13 -24.93 20.05 16.39
N ILE A 14 -23.67 19.83 16.81
CA ILE A 14 -22.52 19.84 15.90
C ILE A 14 -22.11 18.41 15.63
N GLU A 15 -21.98 18.07 14.35
CA GLU A 15 -21.38 16.81 13.90
C GLU A 15 -19.87 16.99 13.82
N VAL A 16 -19.14 16.23 14.64
CA VAL A 16 -17.67 16.20 14.62
C VAL A 16 -17.23 14.94 13.88
N GLY A 17 -16.48 15.12 12.79
CA GLY A 17 -15.84 14.02 12.08
C GLY A 17 -14.74 13.41 12.94
N THR A 18 -14.90 12.14 13.32
CA THR A 18 -13.89 11.37 14.05
C THR A 18 -13.37 10.21 13.21
N LYS A 19 -12.09 9.89 13.38
CA LYS A 19 -11.48 8.69 12.79
C LYS A 19 -11.65 7.53 13.77
N THR A 20 -12.09 6.38 13.26
CA THR A 20 -12.07 5.14 14.04
C THR A 20 -10.65 4.61 14.15
N TRP A 21 -10.42 3.68 15.09
CA TRP A 21 -9.16 2.93 15.17
C TRP A 21 -8.81 2.20 13.86
N LYS A 22 -9.82 1.77 13.09
CA LYS A 22 -9.61 1.14 11.78
C LYS A 22 -9.14 2.16 10.74
N ASP A 23 -9.75 3.34 10.73
CA ASP A 23 -9.33 4.42 9.81
C ASP A 23 -7.89 4.84 10.10
N LEU A 24 -7.50 4.97 11.38
CA LEU A 24 -6.12 5.30 11.76
C LEU A 24 -5.12 4.20 11.39
N ARG A 25 -5.49 2.92 11.59
CA ARG A 25 -4.66 1.78 11.20
C ARG A 25 -4.44 1.73 9.68
N ASP A 26 -5.48 2.01 8.91
CA ASP A 26 -5.50 1.86 7.46
C ASP A 26 -5.10 3.15 6.70
N GLU A 27 -4.90 4.28 7.40
CA GLU A 27 -4.70 5.63 6.81
C GLU A 27 -3.59 5.70 5.75
N LYS A 28 -2.55 4.89 5.89
CA LYS A 28 -1.34 4.89 5.06
C LYS A 28 -1.17 3.62 4.24
N ILE A 29 -2.25 2.85 4.08
CA ILE A 29 -2.20 1.54 3.45
C ILE A 29 -3.17 1.52 2.28
N VAL A 30 -2.69 1.09 1.11
CA VAL A 30 -3.57 0.70 0.01
C VAL A 30 -4.16 -0.67 0.36
N LYS A 31 -5.44 -0.71 0.72
CA LYS A 31 -6.13 -1.93 1.14
C LYS A 31 -6.35 -2.86 -0.05
N GLN A 32 -6.06 -4.14 0.16
CA GLN A 32 -6.32 -5.20 -0.82
C GLN A 32 -7.83 -5.42 -0.99
N ASP A 33 -8.30 -5.47 -2.25
CA ASP A 33 -9.70 -5.74 -2.60
C ASP A 33 -9.93 -7.14 -3.23
N LYS A 34 -8.91 -7.75 -3.86
CA LYS A 34 -9.01 -9.09 -4.49
C LYS A 34 -8.20 -10.14 -3.74
N ASP A 35 -8.63 -11.40 -3.76
CA ASP A 35 -7.94 -12.47 -3.04
C ASP A 35 -6.51 -12.76 -3.54
N TYR A 36 -6.20 -12.36 -4.79
CA TYR A 36 -4.93 -12.63 -5.47
C TYR A 36 -4.03 -11.38 -5.64
N SER A 37 -4.46 -10.21 -5.18
CA SER A 37 -3.80 -8.91 -5.45
C SER A 37 -2.91 -8.41 -4.31
N CYS A 38 -2.61 -9.23 -3.29
CA CYS A 38 -1.80 -8.85 -2.13
C CYS A 38 -0.44 -8.23 -2.53
N GLY A 39 0.20 -8.76 -3.58
CA GLY A 39 1.44 -8.20 -4.14
C GLY A 39 1.26 -6.78 -4.69
N ALA A 40 0.16 -6.53 -5.42
CA ALA A 40 -0.16 -5.21 -5.95
C ALA A 40 -0.44 -4.20 -4.84
N ALA A 41 -1.28 -4.57 -3.85
CA ALA A 41 -1.60 -3.71 -2.71
C ALA A 41 -0.35 -3.37 -1.86
N SER A 42 0.54 -4.35 -1.67
CA SER A 42 1.82 -4.16 -0.95
C SER A 42 2.75 -3.20 -1.69
N MET A 43 2.90 -3.37 -3.01
CA MET A 43 3.71 -2.45 -3.82
C MET A 43 3.13 -1.04 -3.83
N ALA A 44 1.81 -0.89 -3.99
CA ALA A 44 1.15 0.42 -3.99
C ALA A 44 1.38 1.14 -2.66
N THR A 45 1.21 0.44 -1.54
CA THR A 45 1.48 0.99 -0.20
C THR A 45 2.92 1.48 -0.07
N LEU A 46 3.90 0.66 -0.47
CA LEU A 46 5.32 1.01 -0.32
C LEU A 46 5.72 2.18 -1.24
N LEU A 47 5.28 2.18 -2.49
CA LEU A 47 5.61 3.23 -3.45
C LEU A 47 4.95 4.56 -3.07
N ASN A 48 3.70 4.53 -2.61
CA ASN A 48 3.00 5.75 -2.24
C ASN A 48 3.61 6.38 -0.98
N GLU A 49 3.84 5.59 0.06
CA GLU A 49 4.32 6.10 1.34
C GLU A 49 5.80 6.48 1.34
N PHE A 50 6.66 5.74 0.62
CA PHE A 50 8.12 5.94 0.68
C PHE A 50 8.72 6.59 -0.56
N TYR A 51 8.03 6.54 -1.70
CA TYR A 51 8.51 7.06 -2.98
C TYR A 51 7.62 8.17 -3.54
N ASN A 52 6.68 8.68 -2.72
CA ASN A 52 5.79 9.79 -3.05
C ASN A 52 5.03 9.56 -4.37
N GLN A 53 4.55 8.33 -4.55
CA GLN A 53 3.71 7.92 -5.67
C GLN A 53 2.23 7.92 -5.28
N SER A 54 1.36 7.64 -6.25
CA SER A 54 -0.09 7.57 -6.06
C SER A 54 -0.71 6.40 -6.82
N PHE A 55 -0.07 5.23 -6.76
CA PHE A 55 -0.56 4.03 -7.43
C PHE A 55 -1.75 3.40 -6.69
N THR A 56 -2.68 2.88 -7.47
CA THR A 56 -3.77 2.03 -7.02
C THR A 56 -3.39 0.55 -7.11
N GLU A 57 -4.10 -0.29 -6.37
CA GLU A 57 -3.97 -1.75 -6.47
C GLU A 57 -4.19 -2.25 -7.91
N ILE A 58 -5.22 -1.74 -8.60
CA ILE A 58 -5.60 -2.21 -9.94
C ILE A 58 -4.53 -1.85 -10.98
N GLU A 59 -3.89 -0.68 -10.88
CA GLU A 59 -2.83 -0.28 -11.81
C GLU A 59 -1.64 -1.25 -11.74
N LEU A 60 -1.18 -1.57 -10.53
CA LEU A 60 -0.05 -2.49 -10.35
C LEU A 60 -0.43 -3.94 -10.64
N LEU A 61 -1.68 -4.33 -10.36
CA LEU A 61 -2.19 -5.66 -10.70
C LEU A 61 -2.21 -5.89 -12.22
N LYS A 62 -2.67 -4.89 -12.98
CA LYS A 62 -2.65 -4.92 -14.46
C LYS A 62 -1.23 -4.97 -15.01
N ALA A 63 -0.29 -4.26 -14.39
CA ALA A 63 1.10 -4.25 -14.85
C ALA A 63 1.82 -5.60 -14.67
N MET A 64 1.36 -6.45 -13.75
CA MET A 64 1.87 -7.81 -13.57
C MET A 64 1.25 -8.82 -14.55
N ASP A 65 0.13 -8.50 -15.20
CA ASP A 65 -0.53 -9.29 -16.24
C ASP A 65 -0.77 -10.77 -15.87
N LYS A 66 -1.31 -11.01 -14.67
CA LYS A 66 -1.58 -12.37 -14.14
C LYS A 66 -3.04 -12.81 -14.18
N GLY A 67 -3.94 -11.95 -14.67
CA GLY A 67 -5.39 -12.17 -14.53
C GLY A 67 -5.75 -12.35 -13.05
N ASP A 68 -6.40 -13.48 -12.72
CA ASP A 68 -6.80 -13.84 -11.36
C ASP A 68 -5.74 -14.67 -10.59
N GLY A 69 -4.53 -14.80 -11.15
CA GLY A 69 -3.42 -15.49 -10.49
C GLY A 69 -2.65 -14.58 -9.53
N SER A 70 -2.20 -15.14 -8.39
CA SER A 70 -1.33 -14.42 -7.46
C SER A 70 0.04 -14.14 -8.08
N ALA A 71 0.56 -12.92 -7.89
CA ALA A 71 1.87 -12.53 -8.37
C ALA A 71 3.01 -13.09 -7.51
N SER A 72 4.07 -13.58 -8.17
CA SER A 72 5.33 -13.93 -7.53
C SER A 72 6.23 -12.71 -7.32
N PHE A 73 7.32 -12.86 -6.55
CA PHE A 73 8.33 -11.80 -6.42
C PHE A 73 9.00 -11.44 -7.74
N ASP A 74 9.13 -12.40 -8.66
CA ASP A 74 9.69 -12.17 -10.00
C ASP A 74 8.70 -11.38 -10.88
N ASP A 75 7.40 -11.70 -10.83
CA ASP A 75 6.37 -10.93 -11.53
C ASP A 75 6.37 -9.46 -11.07
N MET A 76 6.44 -9.22 -9.75
CA MET A 76 6.54 -7.87 -9.18
C MET A 76 7.81 -7.15 -9.64
N ALA A 77 8.96 -7.82 -9.64
CA ALA A 77 10.21 -7.23 -10.09
C ALA A 77 10.21 -6.86 -11.58
N LYS A 78 9.51 -7.63 -12.42
CA LYS A 78 9.35 -7.37 -13.86
C LYS A 78 8.36 -6.26 -14.18
N ALA A 79 7.37 -6.02 -13.31
CA ALA A 79 6.38 -4.96 -13.52
C ALA A 79 6.92 -3.55 -13.20
N LEU A 80 7.68 -3.42 -12.12
CA LEU A 80 8.14 -2.12 -11.59
C LEU A 80 8.99 -1.23 -12.54
N PRO A 81 9.80 -1.77 -13.47
CA PRO A 81 10.50 -0.97 -14.47
C PRO A 81 9.59 -0.12 -15.35
N GLN A 82 8.34 -0.54 -15.59
CA GLN A 82 7.35 0.23 -16.37
C GLN A 82 7.00 1.57 -15.70
N PHE A 83 7.25 1.66 -14.39
CA PHE A 83 6.98 2.83 -13.56
C PHE A 83 8.27 3.58 -13.17
N GLY A 84 9.40 3.27 -13.80
CA GLY A 84 10.69 3.92 -13.53
C GLY A 84 11.43 3.39 -12.30
N PHE A 85 11.01 2.27 -11.73
CA PHE A 85 11.65 1.67 -10.56
C PHE A 85 12.56 0.51 -10.95
N ARG A 86 13.76 0.49 -10.36
CA ARG A 86 14.62 -0.70 -10.37
C ARG A 86 14.23 -1.60 -9.21
N ALA A 87 13.71 -2.78 -9.51
CA ALA A 87 13.39 -3.81 -8.53
C ALA A 87 14.36 -4.99 -8.64
N VAL A 88 14.74 -5.56 -7.49
CA VAL A 88 15.62 -6.73 -7.41
C VAL A 88 15.10 -7.65 -6.30
N GLY A 89 14.95 -8.93 -6.61
CA GLY A 89 14.63 -9.96 -5.63
C GLY A 89 15.88 -10.40 -4.86
N TYR A 90 15.79 -10.50 -3.54
CA TYR A 90 16.85 -11.02 -2.69
C TYR A 90 16.31 -12.15 -1.80
N ALA A 91 17.08 -13.24 -1.68
CA ALA A 91 16.86 -14.25 -0.65
C ALA A 91 17.93 -14.05 0.42
N LEU A 92 17.53 -13.50 1.58
CA LEU A 92 18.46 -13.10 2.65
C LEU A 92 18.00 -13.69 3.98
N SER A 93 18.97 -14.05 4.83
CA SER A 93 18.73 -14.23 6.25
C SER A 93 18.47 -12.89 6.93
N PHE A 94 17.91 -12.92 8.14
CA PHE A 94 17.72 -11.72 8.94
C PHE A 94 19.04 -10.97 9.21
N GLU A 95 20.13 -11.70 9.46
CA GLU A 95 21.45 -11.10 9.67
C GLU A 95 21.99 -10.41 8.40
N GLN A 96 21.76 -10.99 7.23
CA GLN A 96 22.14 -10.36 5.97
C GLN A 96 21.29 -9.12 5.68
N LEU A 97 19.98 -9.20 5.96
CA LEU A 97 19.05 -8.09 5.78
C LEU A 97 19.41 -6.89 6.67
N SER A 98 19.80 -7.11 7.92
CA SER A 98 20.15 -6.01 8.85
C SER A 98 21.41 -5.24 8.44
N LYS A 99 22.29 -5.87 7.64
CA LYS A 99 23.52 -5.27 7.10
C LYS A 99 23.33 -4.69 5.69
N LEU A 100 22.18 -4.93 5.05
CA LEU A 100 21.93 -4.52 3.67
C LEU A 100 21.88 -2.99 3.56
N LYS A 101 22.73 -2.43 2.69
CA LYS A 101 22.72 -1.00 2.37
C LYS A 101 22.07 -0.80 1.01
N ILE A 102 20.86 -0.25 1.00
CA ILE A 102 20.17 0.14 -0.23
C ILE A 102 20.56 1.58 -0.58
N SER A 103 21.15 1.78 -1.76
CA SER A 103 21.51 3.12 -2.25
C SER A 103 20.26 3.86 -2.74
N LYS A 104 20.02 5.07 -2.23
CA LYS A 104 19.02 6.00 -2.77
C LYS A 104 19.62 6.71 -3.99
N ARG A 105 19.67 6.04 -5.13
CA ARG A 105 19.88 6.68 -6.44
C ARG A 105 18.94 6.07 -7.45
#